data_AF-A0A1Z8VXZ7-F1
#
_entry.id   AF-A0A1Z8VXZ7-F1
#
_cell.length_a   1.000
_cell.length_b   1.000
_cell.length_c   1.000
_cell.angle_alpha   90.00
_cell.angle_beta   90.00
_cell.angle_gamma   90.00
#
_symmetry.space_group_name_H-M   'P 1'
#
loop_
_entity.id
_entity.type
_entity.pdbx_description
1 polymer ?
#
loop_
_entity_poly.entity_id
_entity_poly.type
_entity_poly.pdbx_seq_one_letter_code
_entity_poly.pdbx_strand_id
1 'polypeptide(L)'
;MDEIKKENNETHKIGIYLWIWGLLFVLSFFSYMVDWYQFQGMLRWSLILFFMFLKAGLIMAFFMHLFWERYTLVNVLLWPMTAIACFVILMVAEAEYTVFTRFVFFVLGS
;
A
#
# COMPACT_ATOMS: atom_id res chain seq x y z
N MET A 1 -3.89 6.93 56.14
CA MET A 1 -3.80 7.77 54.93
C MET A 1 -2.41 7.58 54.38
N ASP A 2 -2.28 7.28 53.08
CA ASP A 2 -1.27 7.87 52.19
C ASP A 2 -1.17 7.05 50.89
N GLU A 3 -1.76 7.69 49.86
CA GLU A 3 -1.35 7.65 48.46
C GLU A 3 -1.72 6.42 47.61
N ILE A 4 -3.01 6.36 47.26
CA ILE A 4 -3.46 5.78 45.99
C ILE A 4 -2.84 6.60 44.86
N LYS A 5 -1.75 6.09 44.30
CA LYS A 5 -1.05 6.64 43.13
C LYS A 5 -2.02 6.61 41.94
N LYS A 6 -2.58 7.77 41.62
CA LYS A 6 -3.43 8.01 40.44
C LYS A 6 -2.75 7.47 39.18
N GLU A 7 -3.35 6.45 38.59
CA GLU A 7 -3.12 6.02 37.22
C GLU A 7 -3.39 7.21 36.29
N ASN A 8 -2.32 7.77 35.73
CA ASN A 8 -2.42 8.87 34.79
C ASN A 8 -2.86 8.33 33.43
N ASN A 9 -4.18 8.36 33.20
CA ASN A 9 -4.87 8.68 31.96
C ASN A 9 -4.17 8.31 30.64
N GLU A 10 -4.38 7.07 30.18
CA GLU A 10 -4.19 6.62 28.79
C GLU A 10 -5.24 7.18 27.80
N THR A 11 -5.91 8.29 28.12
CA THR A 11 -6.98 8.90 27.31
C THR A 11 -6.50 9.36 25.93
N HIS A 12 -5.19 9.55 25.74
CA HIS A 12 -4.63 10.10 24.50
C HIS A 12 -4.61 9.12 23.30
N LYS A 13 -4.94 7.84 23.50
CA LYS A 13 -4.88 6.82 22.42
C LYS A 13 -6.21 6.64 21.67
N ILE A 14 -7.36 6.85 22.32
CA ILE A 14 -8.68 6.56 21.72
C ILE A 14 -8.97 7.46 20.50
N GLY A 15 -8.60 8.74 20.58
CA GLY A 15 -8.84 9.70 19.52
C GLY A 15 -8.06 9.40 18.24
N ILE A 16 -6.86 8.85 18.38
CA ILE A 16 -5.98 8.48 17.26
C ILE A 16 -6.62 7.32 16.49
N TYR A 17 -7.05 6.26 17.18
CA TYR A 17 -7.72 5.11 16.54
C TYR A 17 -9.01 5.50 15.83
N LEU A 18 -9.85 6.36 16.42
CA LEU A 18 -11.07 6.86 15.78
C LEU A 18 -10.76 7.70 14.53
N TRP A 19 -9.69 8.50 14.56
CA TRP A 19 -9.26 9.27 13.40
C TRP A 19 -8.77 8.37 12.25
N ILE A 20 -7.91 7.39 12.55
CA ILE A 20 -7.41 6.42 11.55
C ILE A 20 -8.54 5.60 10.97
N TRP A 21 -9.49 5.18 11.81
CA TRP A 21 -10.67 4.46 11.38
C TRP A 21 -11.52 5.31 10.42
N GLY A 22 -11.75 6.58 10.74
CA GLY A 22 -12.40 7.53 9.84
C GLY A 22 -11.63 7.72 8.52
N LEU A 23 -10.30 7.80 8.58
CA LEU A 23 -9.44 7.91 7.39
C LEU A 23 -9.53 6.66 6.49
N LEU A 24 -9.51 5.46 7.08
CA LEU A 24 -9.71 4.19 6.36
C LEU A 24 -11.11 4.07 5.77
N PHE A 25 -12.13 4.58 6.46
CA PHE A 25 -13.49 4.65 5.96
C PHE A 25 -13.59 5.55 4.73
N VAL A 26 -13.04 6.77 4.81
CA VAL A 26 -12.99 7.71 3.70
C VAL A 26 -12.25 7.11 2.51
N LEU A 27 -11.08 6.49 2.73
CA LEU A 27 -10.34 5.82 1.66
C LEU A 27 -11.15 4.71 0.99
N SER A 28 -11.86 3.91 1.78
CA SER A 28 -12.69 2.81 1.27
C SER A 28 -13.85 3.35 0.44
N PHE A 29 -14.46 4.45 0.88
CA PHE A 29 -15.50 5.15 0.12
C PHE A 29 -14.98 5.70 -1.21
N PHE A 30 -13.82 6.36 -1.21
CA PHE A 30 -13.18 6.84 -2.44
C PHE A 30 -12.81 5.69 -3.38
N SER A 31 -12.26 4.58 -2.87
CA SER A 31 -11.97 3.40 -3.68
C SER A 31 -13.22 2.84 -4.34
N TYR A 32 -14.36 2.83 -3.63
CA TYR A 32 -15.64 2.39 -4.18
C TYR A 32 -16.20 3.37 -5.23
N MET A 33 -16.05 4.69 -5.01
CA MET A 33 -16.42 5.69 -6.01
C MET A 33 -15.66 5.50 -7.32
N VAL A 34 -14.36 5.19 -7.28
CA VAL A 34 -13.58 4.91 -8.50
C VAL A 34 -14.21 3.79 -9.33
N ASP A 35 -14.62 2.70 -8.68
CA ASP A 35 -15.29 1.58 -9.35
C ASP A 35 -16.68 1.97 -9.89
N TRP A 36 -17.40 2.85 -9.21
CA TRP A 36 -18.69 3.36 -9.66
C TRP A 36 -18.56 4.26 -10.89
N TYR A 37 -17.56 5.15 -10.94
CA TYR A 37 -17.34 6.00 -12.11
C TYR A 37 -16.91 5.23 -13.36
N GLN A 38 -16.71 3.90 -13.27
CA GLN A 38 -16.48 3.01 -14.43
C GLN A 38 -15.38 3.54 -15.37
N PHE A 39 -14.33 4.12 -14.80
CA PHE A 39 -13.20 4.60 -15.60
C PHE A 39 -12.65 3.45 -16.45
N GLN A 40 -12.56 3.64 -17.76
CA GLN A 40 -12.03 2.64 -18.69
C GLN A 40 -10.53 2.84 -18.92
N GLY A 41 -9.82 1.74 -19.18
CA GLY A 41 -8.40 1.76 -19.52
C GLY A 41 -7.47 1.93 -18.31
N MET A 42 -6.32 2.57 -18.54
CA MET A 42 -5.21 2.67 -17.58
C MET A 42 -5.55 3.47 -16.30
N LEU A 43 -6.47 4.43 -16.39
CA LEU A 43 -6.87 5.28 -15.25
C LEU A 43 -7.48 4.47 -14.11
N ARG A 44 -8.21 3.38 -14.41
CA ARG A 44 -8.75 2.48 -13.39
C ARG A 44 -7.64 1.77 -12.64
N TRP A 45 -6.66 1.26 -13.37
CA TRP A 45 -5.55 0.50 -12.80
C TRP A 45 -4.69 1.37 -11.89
N SER A 46 -4.37 2.61 -12.31
CA SER A 46 -3.58 3.52 -11.49
C SER A 46 -4.32 3.95 -10.23
N LEU A 47 -5.62 4.25 -10.31
CA LEU A 47 -6.40 4.65 -9.14
C LEU A 47 -6.60 3.50 -8.15
N ILE A 48 -6.93 2.29 -8.63
CA ILE A 48 -7.09 1.12 -7.75
C ILE A 48 -5.77 0.86 -7.02
N LEU A 49 -4.64 0.81 -7.74
CA LEU A 49 -3.32 0.63 -7.11
C LEU A 49 -3.01 1.75 -6.11
N PHE A 50 -3.31 2.99 -6.46
CA PHE A 50 -3.09 4.13 -5.57
C PHE A 50 -3.89 3.99 -4.27
N PHE A 51 -5.20 3.68 -4.33
CA PHE A 51 -6.02 3.46 -3.14
C PHE A 51 -5.58 2.23 -2.33
N MET A 52 -5.11 1.17 -3.01
CA MET A 52 -4.55 -0.03 -2.36
C MET A 52 -3.29 0.29 -1.57
N PHE A 53 -2.36 1.04 -2.15
CA PHE A 53 -1.13 1.49 -1.48
C PHE A 53 -1.43 2.44 -0.33
N LEU A 54 -2.35 3.39 -0.53
CA LEU A 54 -2.69 4.38 0.49
C LEU A 54 -3.31 3.70 1.73
N LYS A 55 -4.24 2.76 1.54
CA LYS A 55 -4.84 2.04 2.68
C LYS A 55 -3.84 1.11 3.37
N ALA A 56 -3.00 0.41 2.60
CA ALA A 56 -1.98 -0.47 3.16
C ALA A 56 -0.94 0.34 3.94
N GLY A 57 -0.52 1.49 3.43
CA GLY A 57 0.38 2.43 4.11
C GLY A 57 -0.20 2.96 5.42
N LEU A 58 -1.49 3.34 5.43
CA LEU A 58 -2.20 3.75 6.64
C LEU A 58 -2.24 2.65 7.70
N ILE A 59 -2.53 1.41 7.30
CA ILE A 59 -2.53 0.25 8.21
C ILE A 59 -1.11 -0.01 8.74
N MET A 60 -0.10 0.04 7.88
CA MET A 60 1.29 -0.17 8.27
C MET A 60 1.80 0.89 9.25
N ALA A 61 1.47 2.16 9.03
CA ALA A 61 1.91 3.27 9.85
C ALA A 61 1.29 3.22 11.27
N PHE A 62 0.00 2.89 11.39
CA PHE A 62 -0.72 3.02 12.65
C PHE A 62 -1.11 1.71 13.31
N PHE A 63 -1.56 0.71 12.54
CA PHE A 63 -1.99 -0.58 13.08
C PHE A 63 -0.81 -1.46 13.46
N MET A 64 0.23 -1.47 12.62
CA MET A 64 1.46 -2.19 12.91
C MET A 64 2.48 -1.37 13.72
N HIS A 65 2.22 -0.09 13.99
CA HIS A 65 3.13 0.85 14.67
C HIS A 65 4.61 0.60 14.32
N LEU A 66 4.85 0.34 13.02
CA LEU A 66 6.06 -0.32 12.51
C LEU A 66 7.34 0.47 12.85
N PHE A 67 7.20 1.78 13.09
CA PHE A 67 8.26 2.69 13.47
C PHE A 67 8.73 2.59 14.93
N TRP A 68 8.00 1.90 15.82
CA TRP A 68 8.34 1.79 17.25
C TRP A 68 8.66 0.35 17.68
N GLU A 69 8.41 -0.63 16.83
CA GLU A 69 8.75 -2.02 17.08
C GLU A 69 10.08 -2.40 16.39
N ARG A 70 10.70 -3.47 16.89
CA ARG A 70 12.03 -3.99 16.51
C ARG A 70 12.18 -4.05 14.98
N TYR A 71 13.24 -3.41 14.47
CA TYR A 71 13.62 -3.38 13.05
C TYR A 71 13.65 -4.76 12.37
N THR A 72 13.80 -5.85 13.14
CA THR A 72 13.75 -7.22 12.62
C THR A 72 12.39 -7.59 12.05
N LEU A 73 11.26 -7.18 12.65
CA LEU A 73 9.92 -7.45 12.12
C LEU A 73 9.65 -6.65 10.84
N VAL A 74 10.13 -5.41 10.81
CA VAL A 74 10.07 -4.54 9.62
C VAL A 74 10.81 -5.18 8.46
N ASN A 75 12.05 -5.61 8.69
CA ASN A 75 12.88 -6.21 7.65
C ASN A 75 12.28 -7.55 7.16
N VAL A 76 11.78 -8.40 8.06
CA VAL A 76 11.14 -9.67 7.69
C VAL A 76 9.90 -9.47 6.83
N LEU A 77 9.11 -8.41 7.06
CA LEU A 77 7.92 -8.11 6.26
C LEU A 77 8.26 -7.41 4.93
N LEU A 78 9.30 -6.55 4.92
CA LEU A 78 9.72 -5.83 3.71
C LEU A 78 10.41 -6.74 2.69
N TRP A 79 11.16 -7.75 3.15
CA TRP A 79 11.85 -8.70 2.27
C TRP A 79 10.92 -9.40 1.24
N PRO A 80 9.80 -10.03 1.63
CA PRO A 80 8.89 -10.66 0.67
C PRO A 80 8.21 -9.63 -0.24
N MET A 81 7.83 -8.46 0.28
CA MET A 81 7.26 -7.38 -0.53
C MET A 81 8.25 -6.89 -1.61
N THR A 82 9.51 -6.73 -1.25
CA THR A 82 10.58 -6.27 -2.13
C THR A 82 10.92 -7.33 -3.19
N ALA A 83 10.93 -8.61 -2.80
CA ALA A 83 11.13 -9.73 -3.72
C ALA A 83 10.04 -9.79 -4.79
N ILE A 84 8.77 -9.64 -4.40
CA ILE A 84 7.64 -9.61 -5.34
C ILE A 84 7.75 -8.40 -6.29
N ALA A 85 8.07 -7.21 -5.77
CA ALA A 85 8.27 -6.02 -6.58
C ALA A 85 9.42 -6.20 -7.60
N CYS A 86 10.54 -6.77 -7.16
CA CYS A 86 11.67 -7.08 -8.04
C CYS A 86 11.26 -8.07 -9.15
N PHE A 87 10.52 -9.12 -8.80
CA PHE A 87 10.02 -10.09 -9.77
C PHE A 87 9.09 -9.47 -10.81
N VAL A 88 8.18 -8.58 -10.39
CA VAL A 88 7.30 -7.83 -11.30
C VAL A 88 8.12 -6.95 -12.24
N ILE A 89 9.14 -6.24 -11.75
CA ILE A 89 10.02 -5.39 -12.57
C ILE A 89 10.75 -6.22 -13.63
N LEU A 90 11.29 -7.39 -13.25
CA LEU A 90 11.92 -8.30 -14.20
C LEU A 90 10.93 -8.78 -15.28
N MET A 91 9.70 -9.11 -14.89
CA MET A 91 8.65 -9.50 -15.84
C MET A 91 8.29 -8.38 -16.83
N VAL A 92 8.23 -7.13 -16.35
CA VAL A 92 8.00 -5.96 -17.21
C VAL A 92 9.17 -5.76 -18.18
N ALA A 93 10.41 -5.91 -17.72
CA ALA A 93 11.59 -5.81 -18.57
C ALA A 93 11.56 -6.87 -19.69
N GLU A 94 11.29 -8.15 -19.36
CA GLU A 94 11.16 -9.23 -20.34
C GLU A 94 10.03 -8.99 -21.37
N ALA A 95 8.91 -8.40 -20.92
CA ALA A 95 7.81 -8.03 -21.81
C ALA A 95 8.24 -6.95 -22.84
N GLU A 96 8.97 -5.93 -22.40
CA GLU A 96 9.52 -4.88 -23.29
C GLU A 96 10.51 -5.48 -24.31
N TYR A 97 11.42 -6.36 -23.87
CA TYR A 97 12.35 -7.07 -24.77
C TYR A 97 11.63 -7.94 -25.80
N THR A 98 10.55 -8.62 -25.40
CA THR A 98 9.73 -9.44 -26.30
C THR A 98 9.00 -8.59 -27.34
N VAL A 99 8.41 -7.46 -26.94
CA VAL A 99 7.73 -6.53 -27.85
C VAL A 99 8.73 -5.91 -28.82
N PHE A 100 9.89 -5.46 -28.33
CA PHE A 100 10.95 -4.88 -29.16
C PHE A 100 11.46 -5.89 -30.20
N THR A 101 11.77 -7.11 -29.78
CA THR A 101 12.26 -8.16 -30.68
C THR A 101 11.23 -8.52 -31.75
N ARG A 102 9.94 -8.59 -31.40
CA ARG A 102 8.85 -8.77 -32.37
C ARG A 102 8.76 -7.63 -33.37
N PHE A 103 8.93 -6.39 -32.92
CA PHE A 103 8.91 -5.21 -33.79
C PHE A 103 10.10 -5.20 -34.75
N VAL A 104 11.30 -5.51 -34.25
CA VAL A 104 12.52 -5.66 -35.05
C VAL A 104 12.35 -6.76 -36.10
N PHE A 105 11.83 -7.93 -35.74
CA PHE A 105 11.51 -9.00 -36.70
C PHE A 105 10.43 -8.61 -37.71
N PHE A 106 9.41 -7.86 -37.31
CA PHE A 106 8.37 -7.38 -38.22
C PHE A 106 8.89 -6.34 -39.22
N VAL A 107 9.85 -5.49 -38.83
CA VAL A 107 10.45 -4.45 -39.67
C VAL A 107 11.59 -4.97 -40.55
N LEU A 108 12.45 -5.85 -40.03
CA LEU A 108 13.56 -6.46 -40.78
C LEU A 108 13.14 -7.69 -41.59
N GLY A 109 11.98 -8.29 -41.28
CA GLY A 109 11.42 -9.47 -41.93
C GLY A 109 10.37 -9.15 -43.00
N SER A 110 10.51 -8.03 -43.72
CA SER A 110 9.91 -7.80 -45.04
C SER A 110 10.90 -8.17 -46.14
#